data_AF-A0A1Y1Q904-F1
#
_entry.id   AF-A0A1Y1Q904-F1
#
_cell.length_a   1.000
_cell.length_b   1.000
_cell.length_c   1.000
_cell.angle_alpha   90.00
_cell.angle_beta   90.00
_cell.angle_gamma   90.00
#
_symmetry.space_group_name_H-M   'P 1'
#
loop_
_entity.id
_entity.type
_entity.pdbx_description
1 polymer ?
#
loop_
_entity_poly.entity_id
_entity_poly.type
_entity_poly.pdbx_seq_one_letter_code
_entity_poly.pdbx_strand_id
1 'polypeptide(L)'
;FSARWTGKYLFRDGGTYRFVTDTDQGVRLWVDGVLVIDKWAQQNSKQQKVIKLKAGLHTIKMEYFDSWSVARAKLNWEKLLECTATPENQLCGEFYATTDFSGDVADVMLADQINFDWAGAAPSSFVPSDRFTVRWTGNVRFEKGLYRLLTDVDDGIKVWVDDKLLIDAWSLKAPLYGKQRLLTNMTAGLHKIKVEYLENTGNAKAKIWWEKTPDCSTEIPQGKFCASFYNTKDLTGQVIETRYDDAINFDWKNTSPQTGINADNFSIRWQGKFEFAEGEYTFMAKSDDGFRLWVDGQLLVDAWKLQSATSYTKPIFLTGGLHTVKAEYYEASGAAVAQMSWKALSTQ
;
A
#
# COMPACT_ATOMS: atom_id res chain seq x y z
N PHE A 1 -25.77 -37.61 27.32
CA PHE A 1 -25.97 -36.91 28.61
C PHE A 1 -25.90 -35.40 28.41
N SER A 2 -26.24 -34.61 29.42
CA SER A 2 -26.11 -33.14 29.37
C SER A 2 -25.54 -32.60 30.68
N ALA A 3 -24.87 -31.45 30.60
CA ALA A 3 -24.30 -30.75 31.74
C ALA A 3 -24.65 -29.26 31.70
N ARG A 4 -24.76 -28.65 32.89
CA ARG A 4 -24.91 -27.20 33.05
C ARG A 4 -23.92 -26.72 34.11
N TRP A 5 -23.07 -25.78 33.74
CA TRP A 5 -22.22 -25.05 34.66
C TRP A 5 -22.77 -23.64 34.84
N THR A 6 -22.88 -23.19 36.08
CA THR A 6 -23.36 -21.86 36.43
C THR A 6 -22.46 -21.29 37.52
N GLY A 7 -22.00 -20.07 37.33
CA GLY A 7 -21.13 -19.42 38.31
C GLY A 7 -21.01 -17.93 38.07
N LYS A 8 -20.18 -17.30 38.90
CA LYS A 8 -19.77 -15.92 38.70
C LYS A 8 -18.25 -15.86 38.56
N TYR A 9 -17.77 -14.99 37.67
CA TYR A 9 -16.34 -14.75 37.49
C TYR A 9 -16.06 -13.25 37.62
N LEU A 10 -14.98 -12.91 38.34
CA LEU A 10 -14.53 -11.54 38.52
C LEU A 10 -13.57 -11.17 37.39
N PHE A 11 -14.05 -10.36 36.45
CA PHE A 11 -13.19 -9.73 35.45
C PHE A 11 -12.58 -8.47 36.07
N ARG A 12 -11.29 -8.55 36.44
CA ARG A 12 -10.60 -7.45 37.16
C ARG A 12 -10.54 -6.17 36.35
N ASP A 13 -10.38 -6.32 35.04
CA ASP A 13 -10.40 -5.21 34.10
C ASP A 13 -11.65 -5.31 33.24
N GLY A 14 -12.26 -4.16 32.94
CA GLY A 14 -13.21 -4.08 31.83
C GLY A 14 -12.48 -4.19 30.49
N GLY A 15 -13.25 -4.38 29.44
CA GLY A 15 -12.75 -4.39 28.08
C GLY A 15 -13.44 -5.44 27.22
N THR A 16 -12.86 -5.69 26.07
CA THR A 16 -13.37 -6.64 25.08
C THR A 16 -12.77 -8.02 25.35
N TYR A 17 -13.63 -9.04 25.47
CA TYR A 17 -13.24 -10.42 25.75
C TYR A 17 -13.76 -11.36 24.67
N ARG A 18 -12.90 -12.28 24.22
CA ARG A 18 -13.30 -13.41 23.38
C ARG A 18 -13.58 -14.61 24.26
N PHE A 19 -14.79 -15.13 24.21
CA PHE A 19 -15.14 -16.43 24.78
C PHE A 19 -15.05 -17.48 23.69
N VAL A 20 -14.44 -18.62 24.00
CA VAL A 20 -14.27 -19.76 23.08
C VAL A 20 -14.80 -21.02 23.74
N THR A 21 -15.72 -21.71 23.07
CA THR A 21 -16.13 -23.06 23.44
C THR A 21 -15.58 -24.06 22.44
N ASP A 22 -14.97 -25.13 22.92
CA ASP A 22 -14.53 -26.27 22.10
C ASP A 22 -15.28 -27.51 22.60
N THR A 23 -16.34 -27.88 21.88
CA THR A 23 -17.24 -28.95 22.31
C THR A 23 -17.45 -29.98 21.22
N ASP A 24 -17.53 -31.25 21.62
CA ASP A 24 -18.10 -32.32 20.81
C ASP A 24 -19.59 -32.41 21.19
N GLN A 25 -20.43 -31.99 20.26
CA GLN A 25 -21.87 -31.73 20.33
C GLN A 25 -22.28 -30.42 21.02
N GLY A 26 -23.56 -30.26 21.31
CA GLY A 26 -24.18 -28.94 21.39
C GLY A 26 -23.78 -28.14 22.62
N VAL A 27 -23.73 -26.82 22.45
CA VAL A 27 -23.36 -25.85 23.49
C VAL A 27 -24.23 -24.61 23.45
N ARG A 28 -24.54 -24.07 24.63
CA ARG A 28 -25.04 -22.71 24.78
C ARG A 28 -24.26 -22.00 25.87
N LEU A 29 -23.88 -20.74 25.64
CA LEU A 29 -23.17 -19.92 26.60
C LEU A 29 -23.96 -18.64 26.84
N TRP A 30 -24.14 -18.28 28.11
CA TRP A 30 -24.68 -17.01 28.54
C TRP A 30 -23.68 -16.26 29.40
N VAL A 31 -23.61 -14.95 29.20
CA VAL A 31 -22.89 -14.01 30.07
C VAL A 31 -23.89 -12.93 30.48
N ASP A 32 -24.05 -12.71 31.79
CA ASP A 32 -25.05 -11.79 32.35
C ASP A 32 -26.48 -12.01 31.84
N GLY A 33 -26.84 -13.28 31.67
CA GLY A 33 -28.17 -13.68 31.17
C GLY A 33 -28.37 -13.48 29.67
N VAL A 34 -27.42 -12.86 28.96
CA VAL A 34 -27.44 -12.72 27.49
C VAL A 34 -26.89 -13.99 26.86
N LEU A 35 -27.62 -14.60 25.95
CA LEU A 35 -27.18 -15.76 25.17
C LEU A 35 -26.14 -15.32 24.14
N VAL A 36 -24.88 -15.69 24.34
CA VAL A 36 -23.74 -15.23 23.54
C VAL A 36 -23.24 -16.27 22.53
N ILE A 37 -23.44 -17.56 22.80
CA ILE A 37 -23.21 -18.66 21.86
C ILE A 37 -24.44 -19.57 21.91
N ASP A 38 -25.07 -19.83 20.76
CA ASP A 38 -26.19 -20.78 20.64
C ASP A 38 -25.93 -21.77 19.50
N LYS A 39 -25.36 -22.94 19.86
CA LYS A 39 -25.10 -24.04 18.95
C LYS A 39 -25.58 -25.35 19.55
N TRP A 40 -26.88 -25.44 19.79
CA TRP A 40 -27.53 -26.61 20.35
C TRP A 40 -27.86 -27.67 19.29
N ALA A 41 -26.82 -28.24 18.66
CA ALA A 41 -26.93 -29.27 17.63
C ALA A 41 -25.75 -30.26 17.69
N GLN A 42 -25.88 -31.40 17.01
CA GLN A 42 -24.75 -32.32 16.79
C GLN A 42 -23.68 -31.61 15.93
N GLN A 43 -22.48 -31.48 16.46
CA GLN A 43 -21.39 -30.70 15.86
C GLN A 43 -20.06 -31.08 16.53
N ASN A 44 -18.93 -30.83 15.88
CA ASN A 44 -17.60 -30.99 16.50
C ASN A 44 -16.71 -29.82 16.06
N SER A 45 -16.85 -28.69 16.74
CA SER A 45 -16.29 -27.42 16.31
C SER A 45 -16.05 -26.48 17.48
N LYS A 46 -15.15 -25.52 17.25
CA LYS A 46 -14.97 -24.38 18.13
C LYS A 46 -15.99 -23.30 17.77
N GLN A 47 -16.56 -22.68 18.79
CA GLN A 47 -17.39 -21.49 18.66
C GLN A 47 -16.73 -20.37 19.43
N GLN A 48 -16.94 -19.15 18.95
CA GLN A 48 -16.45 -17.97 19.63
C GLN A 48 -17.49 -16.86 19.64
N LYS A 49 -17.40 -16.00 20.66
CA LYS A 49 -18.11 -14.73 20.70
C LYS A 49 -17.25 -13.69 21.38
N VAL A 50 -17.18 -12.51 20.79
CA VAL A 50 -16.51 -11.36 21.38
C VAL A 50 -17.57 -10.44 22.00
N ILE A 51 -17.38 -10.08 23.27
CA ILE A 51 -18.30 -9.20 24.01
C ILE A 51 -17.50 -8.20 24.85
N LYS A 52 -18.07 -7.01 25.06
CA LYS A 52 -17.50 -6.01 25.97
C LYS A 52 -18.07 -6.19 27.38
N LEU A 53 -17.19 -6.34 28.36
CA LEU A 53 -17.53 -6.47 29.77
C LEU A 53 -17.02 -5.26 30.55
N LYS A 54 -17.75 -4.89 31.60
CA LYS A 54 -17.25 -3.94 32.60
C LYS A 54 -16.29 -4.69 33.54
N ALA A 55 -15.48 -3.95 34.30
CA ALA A 55 -14.79 -4.57 35.43
C ALA A 55 -15.85 -4.98 36.47
N GLY A 56 -15.71 -6.16 37.04
CA GLY A 56 -16.60 -6.65 38.09
C GLY A 56 -17.00 -8.11 37.95
N LEU A 57 -18.01 -8.47 38.74
CA LEU A 57 -18.48 -9.83 38.86
C LEU A 57 -19.59 -10.09 37.82
N HIS A 58 -19.33 -10.99 36.88
CA HIS A 58 -20.24 -11.36 35.80
C HIS A 58 -20.76 -12.78 36.00
N THR A 59 -22.03 -13.02 35.66
CA THR A 59 -22.59 -14.39 35.66
C THR A 59 -22.20 -15.10 34.38
N ILE A 60 -21.77 -16.36 34.49
CA ILE A 60 -21.46 -17.23 33.36
C ILE A 60 -22.30 -18.50 33.50
N LYS A 61 -23.02 -18.86 32.45
CA LYS A 61 -23.75 -20.12 32.35
C LYS A 61 -23.37 -20.82 31.05
N MET A 62 -22.95 -22.07 31.11
CA MET A 62 -22.72 -22.91 29.95
C MET A 62 -23.59 -24.16 30.06
N GLU A 63 -24.34 -24.46 29.00
CA GLU A 63 -25.06 -25.72 28.81
C GLU A 63 -24.37 -26.54 27.72
N TYR A 64 -24.35 -27.85 27.89
CA TYR A 64 -23.71 -28.81 27.00
C TYR A 64 -24.54 -30.09 26.89
N PHE A 65 -24.55 -30.73 25.72
CA PHE A 65 -25.00 -32.12 25.58
C PHE A 65 -24.07 -32.95 24.71
N ASP A 66 -24.01 -34.25 25.00
CA ASP A 66 -23.43 -35.30 24.16
C ASP A 66 -24.45 -36.42 23.98
N SER A 67 -24.52 -37.01 22.80
CA SER A 67 -25.47 -38.08 22.48
C SER A 67 -24.78 -39.42 22.27
N TRP A 68 -23.60 -39.47 21.62
CA TRP A 68 -23.06 -40.73 21.05
C TRP A 68 -21.54 -40.71 20.79
N SER A 69 -20.81 -39.63 21.08
CA SER A 69 -19.42 -39.44 20.63
C SER A 69 -18.44 -39.18 21.80
N VAL A 70 -17.20 -38.80 21.48
CA VAL A 70 -16.18 -38.53 22.51
C VAL A 70 -16.48 -37.18 23.15
N ALA A 71 -17.12 -37.23 24.31
CA ALA A 71 -17.53 -36.02 25.00
C ALA A 71 -16.36 -35.07 25.30
N ARG A 72 -16.47 -33.84 24.78
CA ARG A 72 -15.53 -32.75 25.00
C ARG A 72 -16.33 -31.49 25.30
N ALA A 73 -15.99 -30.80 26.38
CA ALA A 73 -16.53 -29.48 26.69
C ALA A 73 -15.45 -28.61 27.35
N LYS A 74 -14.95 -27.62 26.60
CA LYS A 74 -14.01 -26.62 27.10
C LYS A 74 -14.62 -25.24 26.94
N LEU A 75 -14.42 -24.39 27.94
CA LEU A 75 -14.72 -22.96 27.89
C LEU A 75 -13.45 -22.22 28.27
N ASN A 76 -13.00 -21.33 27.39
CA ASN A 76 -11.88 -20.42 27.65
C ASN A 76 -12.31 -19.01 27.31
N TRP A 77 -11.59 -18.03 27.85
CA TRP A 77 -11.71 -16.64 27.41
C TRP A 77 -10.39 -15.91 27.53
N GLU A 78 -10.24 -14.87 26.72
CA GLU A 78 -9.09 -13.98 26.74
C GLU A 78 -9.53 -12.53 26.55
N LYS A 79 -8.78 -11.60 27.15
CA LYS A 79 -8.98 -10.18 26.92
C LYS A 79 -8.30 -9.80 25.61
N LEU A 80 -9.03 -9.18 24.70
CA LEU A 80 -8.50 -8.68 23.44
C LEU A 80 -7.90 -7.30 23.62
N LEU A 81 -6.90 -7.00 22.79
CA LEU A 81 -6.42 -5.63 22.61
C LEU A 81 -7.55 -4.77 22.02
N GLU A 82 -7.70 -3.54 22.54
CA GLU A 82 -8.58 -2.54 21.93
C GLU A 82 -7.74 -1.55 21.11
N CYS A 83 -8.08 -1.34 19.84
CA CYS A 83 -7.36 -0.44 18.93
C CYS A 83 -7.53 1.06 19.23
N THR A 84 -7.96 1.42 20.44
CA THR A 84 -8.19 2.81 20.86
C THR A 84 -6.91 3.57 21.19
N ALA A 85 -5.79 2.86 21.41
CA ALA A 85 -4.50 3.46 21.75
C ALA A 85 -3.36 2.64 21.13
N THR A 86 -3.21 2.74 19.81
CA THR A 86 -2.11 2.07 19.07
C THR A 86 -0.79 2.82 19.34
N PRO A 87 0.32 2.12 19.66
CA PRO A 87 1.63 2.73 19.75
C PRO A 87 2.02 3.52 18.49
N GLU A 88 2.83 4.57 18.66
CA GLU A 88 3.35 5.33 17.52
C GLU A 88 4.13 4.39 16.57
N ASN A 89 3.89 4.56 15.26
CA ASN A 89 4.45 3.73 14.18
C ASN A 89 4.02 2.26 14.19
N GLN A 90 2.96 1.93 14.93
CA GLN A 90 2.27 0.65 14.82
C GLN A 90 0.84 0.84 14.30
N LEU A 91 0.31 -0.24 13.75
CA LEU A 91 -1.06 -0.34 13.27
C LEU A 91 -1.76 -1.47 14.02
N CYS A 92 -2.95 -1.21 14.53
CA CYS A 92 -3.80 -2.21 15.16
C CYS A 92 -4.83 -2.68 14.14
N GLY A 93 -4.75 -3.95 13.76
CA GLY A 93 -5.62 -4.62 12.80
C GLY A 93 -6.78 -5.34 13.48
N GLU A 94 -8.01 -4.95 13.17
CA GLU A 94 -9.24 -5.62 13.55
C GLU A 94 -9.71 -6.49 12.38
N PHE A 95 -9.80 -7.80 12.59
CA PHE A 95 -10.24 -8.78 11.62
C PHE A 95 -11.72 -9.08 11.82
N TYR A 96 -12.47 -9.21 10.73
CA TYR A 96 -13.91 -9.49 10.72
C TYR A 96 -14.17 -10.69 9.83
N ALA A 97 -14.97 -11.65 10.29
CA ALA A 97 -15.37 -12.84 9.53
C ALA A 97 -16.50 -12.55 8.52
N THR A 98 -16.46 -11.36 7.92
CA THR A 98 -17.46 -10.82 6.98
C THR A 98 -16.76 -9.96 5.93
N THR A 99 -17.42 -9.74 4.79
CA THR A 99 -16.88 -8.97 3.66
C THR A 99 -17.21 -7.47 3.72
N ASP A 100 -17.84 -7.01 4.80
CA ASP A 100 -18.42 -5.67 4.92
C ASP A 100 -18.21 -5.02 6.29
N PHE A 101 -17.26 -5.55 7.09
CA PHE A 101 -17.00 -5.12 8.47
C PHE A 101 -18.21 -5.25 9.42
N SER A 102 -19.24 -6.01 9.05
CA SER A 102 -20.35 -6.32 9.95
C SER A 102 -19.99 -7.44 10.93
N GLY A 103 -20.78 -7.55 12.00
CA GLY A 103 -20.56 -8.53 13.06
C GLY A 103 -19.51 -8.09 14.08
N ASP A 104 -19.11 -9.03 14.95
CA ASP A 104 -18.09 -8.76 15.96
C ASP A 104 -16.69 -8.89 15.35
N VAL A 105 -15.71 -8.21 15.96
CA VAL A 105 -14.30 -8.41 15.69
C VAL A 105 -13.95 -9.88 15.95
N ALA A 106 -13.51 -10.57 14.90
CA ALA A 106 -13.09 -11.96 14.94
C ALA A 106 -11.68 -12.09 15.53
N ASP A 107 -10.76 -11.18 15.17
CA ASP A 107 -9.40 -11.13 15.71
C ASP A 107 -8.77 -9.75 15.77
N VAL A 108 -7.73 -9.59 16.60
CA VAL A 108 -6.98 -8.34 16.74
C VAL A 108 -5.47 -8.59 16.74
N MET A 109 -4.71 -7.70 16.12
CA MET A 109 -3.25 -7.81 16.05
C MET A 109 -2.59 -6.44 15.96
N LEU A 110 -1.48 -6.26 16.68
CA LEU A 110 -0.55 -5.15 16.40
C LEU A 110 0.44 -5.55 15.32
N ALA A 111 0.66 -4.64 14.38
CA ALA A 111 1.59 -4.81 13.29
C ALA A 111 2.45 -3.56 13.15
N ASP A 112 3.77 -3.73 13.11
CA ASP A 112 4.70 -2.66 12.74
C ASP A 112 4.56 -2.30 11.25
N GLN A 113 4.14 -3.27 10.43
CA GLN A 113 3.92 -3.13 9.00
C GLN A 113 2.79 -4.03 8.53
N ILE A 114 2.04 -3.60 7.51
CA ILE A 114 1.08 -4.45 6.80
C ILE A 114 1.83 -5.10 5.63
N ASN A 115 2.29 -6.32 5.83
CA ASN A 115 3.00 -7.14 4.85
C ASN A 115 2.66 -8.61 5.09
N PHE A 116 1.42 -8.96 4.77
CA PHE A 116 0.86 -10.29 4.97
C PHE A 116 0.61 -10.98 3.64
N ASP A 117 1.06 -12.22 3.54
CA ASP A 117 0.76 -13.14 2.43
C ASP A 117 0.30 -14.45 3.06
N TRP A 118 -1.02 -14.65 3.09
CA TRP A 118 -1.64 -15.84 3.67
C TRP A 118 -1.84 -16.95 2.63
N ALA A 119 -1.63 -16.66 1.33
CA ALA A 119 -2.08 -17.54 0.24
C ALA A 119 -3.52 -18.01 0.51
N GLY A 120 -3.83 -19.30 0.34
CA GLY A 120 -5.16 -19.84 0.64
C GLY A 120 -5.44 -20.14 2.13
N ALA A 121 -4.60 -19.67 3.07
CA ALA A 121 -4.78 -19.92 4.50
C ALA A 121 -5.53 -18.78 5.20
N ALA A 122 -6.11 -19.08 6.36
CA ALA A 122 -6.70 -18.07 7.22
C ALA A 122 -5.64 -17.28 8.02
N PRO A 123 -5.88 -15.98 8.31
CA PRO A 123 -4.98 -15.19 9.16
C PRO A 123 -4.79 -15.75 10.57
N SER A 124 -5.82 -16.39 11.12
CA SER A 124 -5.78 -17.09 12.40
C SER A 124 -6.89 -18.13 12.46
N SER A 125 -6.93 -18.94 13.52
CA SER A 125 -8.01 -19.92 13.72
C SER A 125 -9.39 -19.28 14.00
N PHE A 126 -9.46 -17.97 14.17
CA PHE A 126 -10.68 -17.22 14.46
C PHE A 126 -11.25 -16.48 13.24
N VAL A 127 -10.49 -16.41 12.17
CA VAL A 127 -10.85 -15.77 10.90
C VAL A 127 -11.01 -16.87 9.85
N PRO A 128 -12.01 -16.82 8.95
CA PRO A 128 -12.09 -17.79 7.84
C PRO A 128 -10.95 -17.58 6.83
N SER A 129 -10.69 -18.58 5.98
CA SER A 129 -9.73 -18.48 4.87
C SER A 129 -10.20 -17.50 3.80
N ASP A 130 -11.51 -17.43 3.59
CA ASP A 130 -12.16 -16.60 2.58
C ASP A 130 -13.20 -15.70 3.25
N ARG A 131 -13.63 -14.65 2.55
CA ARG A 131 -14.76 -13.80 2.94
C ARG A 131 -14.54 -13.08 4.28
N PHE A 132 -13.35 -12.54 4.48
CA PHE A 132 -13.00 -11.75 5.65
C PHE A 132 -12.57 -10.34 5.27
N THR A 133 -12.61 -9.43 6.25
CA THR A 133 -12.09 -8.07 6.10
C THR A 133 -11.18 -7.72 7.26
N VAL A 134 -10.26 -6.79 7.03
CA VAL A 134 -9.34 -6.30 8.06
C VAL A 134 -9.29 -4.78 8.02
N ARG A 135 -9.43 -4.14 9.19
CA ARG A 135 -9.23 -2.71 9.35
C ARG A 135 -8.02 -2.46 10.23
N TRP A 136 -6.97 -1.91 9.65
CA TRP A 136 -5.83 -1.41 10.40
C TRP A 136 -5.99 0.09 10.69
N THR A 137 -5.77 0.47 11.95
CA THR A 137 -5.72 1.87 12.38
C THR A 137 -4.51 2.13 13.27
N GLY A 138 -3.87 3.27 13.07
CA GLY A 138 -2.81 3.74 13.95
C GLY A 138 -2.31 5.10 13.55
N ASN A 139 -1.20 5.51 14.16
CA ASN A 139 -0.60 6.80 13.92
C ASN A 139 0.87 6.62 13.53
N VAL A 140 1.26 7.15 12.38
CA VAL A 140 2.61 7.02 11.83
C VAL A 140 3.24 8.40 11.71
N ARG A 141 4.50 8.53 12.12
CA ARG A 141 5.24 9.78 11.98
C ARG A 141 5.90 9.88 10.60
N PHE A 142 5.65 10.99 9.92
CA PHE A 142 6.29 11.32 8.65
C PHE A 142 7.22 12.53 8.81
N GLU A 143 8.26 12.56 7.98
CA GLU A 143 8.94 13.81 7.66
C GLU A 143 8.13 14.57 6.61
N LYS A 144 8.35 15.88 6.49
CA LYS A 144 7.80 16.63 5.37
C LYS A 144 8.43 16.14 4.06
N GLY A 145 7.61 15.91 3.04
CA GLY A 145 8.08 15.60 1.70
C GLY A 145 7.04 14.90 0.83
N LEU A 146 7.44 14.60 -0.41
CA LEU A 146 6.66 13.78 -1.32
C LEU A 146 6.90 12.30 -0.99
N TYR A 147 5.82 11.55 -0.85
CA TYR A 147 5.85 10.12 -0.60
C TYR A 147 5.15 9.37 -1.72
N ARG A 148 5.75 8.24 -2.10
CA ARG A 148 5.14 7.22 -2.94
C ARG A 148 4.48 6.20 -2.03
N LEU A 149 3.16 6.12 -2.07
CA LEU A 149 2.36 5.09 -1.42
C LEU A 149 2.15 3.93 -2.38
N LEU A 150 2.41 2.71 -1.92
CA LEU A 150 2.36 1.50 -2.71
C LEU A 150 1.53 0.43 -1.99
N THR A 151 0.71 -0.28 -2.75
CA THR A 151 0.02 -1.49 -2.26
C THR A 151 0.35 -2.67 -3.15
N ASP A 152 0.20 -3.89 -2.62
CA ASP A 152 0.17 -5.12 -3.41
C ASP A 152 -0.81 -6.07 -2.71
N VAL A 153 -2.01 -6.20 -3.27
CA VAL A 153 -3.14 -6.82 -2.59
C VAL A 153 -3.87 -7.82 -3.45
N ASP A 154 -4.53 -8.73 -2.75
CA ASP A 154 -5.45 -9.74 -3.24
C ASP A 154 -6.46 -9.97 -2.08
N ASP A 155 -7.69 -9.45 -2.08
CA ASP A 155 -8.40 -8.71 -3.13
C ASP A 155 -8.34 -7.18 -2.98
N GLY A 156 -9.25 -6.59 -2.20
CA GLY A 156 -9.58 -5.17 -2.22
C GLY A 156 -8.86 -4.37 -1.14
N ILE A 157 -8.52 -3.11 -1.42
CA ILE A 157 -7.91 -2.22 -0.43
C ILE A 157 -8.41 -0.78 -0.53
N LYS A 158 -8.56 -0.13 0.62
CA LYS A 158 -8.69 1.32 0.75
C LYS A 158 -7.67 1.85 1.74
N VAL A 159 -7.10 3.01 1.44
CA VAL A 159 -6.09 3.66 2.29
C VAL A 159 -6.47 5.11 2.54
N TRP A 160 -6.48 5.49 3.81
CA TRP A 160 -6.67 6.86 4.25
C TRP A 160 -5.46 7.34 5.05
N VAL A 161 -5.17 8.62 4.87
CA VAL A 161 -4.24 9.39 5.70
C VAL A 161 -4.99 10.63 6.15
N ASP A 162 -5.03 10.88 7.47
CA ASP A 162 -5.78 11.99 8.09
C ASP A 162 -7.23 12.10 7.58
N ASP A 163 -7.91 10.96 7.54
CA ASP A 163 -9.30 10.82 7.08
C ASP A 163 -9.53 11.15 5.59
N LYS A 164 -8.48 11.52 4.84
CA LYS A 164 -8.52 11.65 3.37
C LYS A 164 -8.27 10.29 2.72
N LEU A 165 -9.23 9.83 1.92
CA LEU A 165 -9.09 8.63 1.09
C LEU A 165 -8.07 8.89 -0.03
N LEU A 166 -6.97 8.15 -0.01
CA LEU A 166 -5.89 8.26 -0.97
C LEU A 166 -5.95 7.18 -2.05
N ILE A 167 -6.17 5.92 -1.64
CA ILE A 167 -6.32 4.79 -2.56
C ILE A 167 -7.70 4.19 -2.32
N ASP A 168 -8.53 4.10 -3.37
CA ASP A 168 -9.78 3.33 -3.38
C ASP A 168 -9.71 2.27 -4.48
N ALA A 169 -9.30 1.07 -4.09
CA ALA A 169 -9.24 -0.10 -4.95
C ALA A 169 -10.11 -1.22 -4.34
N TRP A 170 -11.32 -0.87 -3.91
CA TRP A 170 -12.25 -1.83 -3.31
C TRP A 170 -13.04 -2.58 -4.39
N SER A 171 -12.85 -3.89 -4.49
CA SER A 171 -13.57 -4.74 -5.44
C SER A 171 -13.87 -6.10 -4.81
N LEU A 172 -15.10 -6.57 -5.05
CA LEU A 172 -15.53 -7.95 -4.79
C LEU A 172 -15.38 -8.84 -6.03
N LYS A 173 -14.99 -8.24 -7.18
CA LYS A 173 -14.82 -8.95 -8.46
C LYS A 173 -13.34 -9.14 -8.74
N ALA A 174 -12.97 -10.40 -8.99
CA ALA A 174 -11.69 -10.71 -9.61
C ALA A 174 -11.67 -10.25 -11.09
N PRO A 175 -10.50 -9.92 -11.66
CA PRO A 175 -9.24 -9.65 -10.97
C PRO A 175 -9.05 -8.13 -10.73
N LEU A 176 -8.85 -7.73 -9.48
CA LEU A 176 -7.97 -6.60 -9.16
C LEU A 176 -6.82 -7.09 -8.28
N TYR A 177 -6.18 -8.18 -8.69
CA TYR A 177 -4.82 -8.45 -8.28
C TYR A 177 -3.97 -7.26 -8.72
N GLY A 178 -3.22 -6.64 -7.80
CA GLY A 178 -2.15 -5.79 -8.28
C GLY A 178 -1.68 -4.67 -7.38
N LYS A 179 -0.69 -3.98 -7.93
CA LYS A 179 0.02 -2.90 -7.27
C LYS A 179 -0.65 -1.58 -7.55
N GLN A 180 -1.08 -0.88 -6.50
CA GLN A 180 -1.45 0.52 -6.62
C GLN A 180 -0.23 1.38 -6.33
N ARG A 181 -0.18 2.55 -6.97
CA ARG A 181 0.82 3.58 -6.71
C ARG A 181 0.14 4.94 -6.65
N LEU A 182 0.49 5.72 -5.65
CA LEU A 182 0.07 7.12 -5.55
C LEU A 182 1.21 7.97 -5.00
N LEU A 183 1.45 9.12 -5.63
CA LEU A 183 2.27 10.19 -5.04
C LEU A 183 1.40 11.10 -4.17
N THR A 184 1.83 11.37 -2.94
CA THR A 184 1.15 12.27 -2.01
C THR A 184 2.15 13.08 -1.20
N ASN A 185 1.85 14.36 -0.98
CA ASN A 185 2.64 15.19 -0.09
C ASN A 185 2.23 14.93 1.36
N MET A 186 3.23 14.74 2.23
CA MET A 186 3.07 14.57 3.66
C MET A 186 3.65 15.79 4.38
N THR A 187 2.97 16.24 5.43
CA THR A 187 3.56 17.20 6.38
C THR A 187 4.45 16.48 7.37
N ALA A 188 5.33 17.21 8.05
CA ALA A 188 6.08 16.61 9.16
C ALA A 188 5.15 16.45 10.37
N GLY A 189 5.23 15.29 11.03
CA GLY A 189 4.46 15.03 12.24
C GLY A 189 3.75 13.69 12.24
N LEU A 190 2.83 13.52 13.18
CA LEU A 190 2.06 12.30 13.37
C LEU A 190 0.80 12.36 12.50
N HIS A 191 0.59 11.32 11.70
CA HIS A 191 -0.51 11.20 10.76
C HIS A 191 -1.37 9.98 11.11
N LYS A 192 -2.70 10.15 11.03
CA LYS A 192 -3.64 9.05 11.24
C LYS A 192 -3.67 8.18 9.99
N ILE A 193 -3.37 6.90 10.15
CA ILE A 193 -3.43 5.91 9.08
C ILE A 193 -4.62 5.00 9.31
N LYS A 194 -5.44 4.83 8.28
CA LYS A 194 -6.47 3.79 8.22
C LYS A 194 -6.28 3.00 6.93
N VAL A 195 -6.28 1.69 7.03
CA VAL A 195 -6.28 0.77 5.88
C VAL A 195 -7.42 -0.20 6.07
N GLU A 196 -8.23 -0.36 5.04
CA GLU A 196 -9.27 -1.40 4.99
C GLU A 196 -8.92 -2.37 3.88
N TYR A 197 -9.00 -3.66 4.18
CA TYR A 197 -8.71 -4.74 3.27
C TYR A 197 -9.87 -5.75 3.25
N LEU A 198 -10.05 -6.37 2.09
CA LEU A 198 -11.05 -7.38 1.82
C LEU A 198 -10.38 -8.58 1.17
N GLU A 199 -10.65 -9.75 1.73
CA GLU A 199 -10.51 -11.04 1.09
C GLU A 199 -11.92 -11.58 0.78
N ASN A 200 -12.21 -11.85 -0.49
CA ASN A 200 -13.47 -12.46 -0.89
C ASN A 200 -13.33 -13.96 -1.10
N THR A 201 -12.47 -14.40 -2.02
CA THR A 201 -12.20 -15.82 -2.27
C THR A 201 -10.82 -16.02 -2.89
N GLY A 202 -10.11 -17.08 -2.48
CA GLY A 202 -8.88 -17.51 -3.13
C GLY A 202 -7.65 -17.25 -2.26
N ASN A 203 -6.67 -16.55 -2.82
CA ASN A 203 -5.44 -16.23 -2.08
C ASN A 203 -5.60 -14.87 -1.40
N ALA A 204 -5.24 -14.79 -0.13
CA ALA A 204 -5.28 -13.54 0.62
C ALA A 204 -3.89 -12.92 0.77
N LYS A 205 -3.74 -11.69 0.30
CA LYS A 205 -2.51 -10.89 0.44
C LYS A 205 -2.82 -9.43 0.74
N ALA A 206 -2.22 -8.90 1.80
CA ALA A 206 -2.34 -7.51 2.20
C ALA A 206 -0.95 -6.90 2.41
N LYS A 207 -0.48 -6.09 1.46
CA LYS A 207 0.77 -5.35 1.59
C LYS A 207 0.58 -3.88 1.27
N ILE A 208 1.10 -3.01 2.15
CA ILE A 208 1.21 -1.58 1.92
C ILE A 208 2.51 -1.05 2.49
N TRP A 209 3.16 -0.17 1.75
CA TRP A 209 4.36 0.54 2.18
C TRP A 209 4.43 1.92 1.55
N TRP A 210 5.28 2.77 2.09
CA TRP A 210 5.50 4.11 1.58
C TRP A 210 6.98 4.44 1.58
N GLU A 211 7.40 5.18 0.57
CA GLU A 211 8.77 5.57 0.35
C GLU A 211 8.81 7.08 0.15
N LYS A 212 9.70 7.78 0.87
CA LYS A 212 9.98 9.18 0.54
C LYS A 212 10.66 9.21 -0.83
N THR A 213 10.19 10.08 -1.72
CA THR A 213 10.66 10.17 -3.11
C THR A 213 11.01 11.61 -3.42
N PRO A 214 11.94 11.89 -4.35
CA PRO A 214 12.28 13.27 -4.67
C PRO A 214 11.10 14.05 -5.23
N ASP A 215 10.96 15.30 -4.81
CA ASP A 215 10.00 16.22 -5.39
C ASP A 215 10.64 17.00 -6.55
N CYS A 216 10.63 16.43 -7.74
CA CYS A 216 11.24 17.03 -8.94
C CYS A 216 10.55 18.33 -9.41
N SER A 217 9.48 18.77 -8.75
CA SER A 217 8.89 20.10 -8.99
C SER A 217 9.65 21.21 -8.27
N THR A 218 10.37 20.89 -7.20
CA THR A 218 11.14 21.82 -6.37
C THR A 218 12.61 21.48 -6.25
N GLU A 219 12.99 20.22 -6.51
CA GLU A 219 14.36 19.71 -6.43
C GLU A 219 15.05 19.67 -7.79
N ILE A 220 16.29 20.17 -7.85
CA ILE A 220 17.20 19.98 -8.98
C ILE A 220 18.54 19.46 -8.42
N PRO A 221 18.76 18.13 -8.44
CA PRO A 221 19.93 17.51 -7.82
C PRO A 221 21.22 17.81 -8.58
N GLN A 222 22.36 17.81 -7.88
CA GLN A 222 23.69 17.88 -8.49
C GLN A 222 24.18 16.47 -8.87
N GLY A 223 24.73 16.34 -10.08
CA GLY A 223 25.36 15.11 -10.58
C GLY A 223 24.38 14.01 -11.01
N LYS A 224 23.07 14.26 -10.95
CA LYS A 224 22.00 13.33 -11.37
C LYS A 224 20.84 14.12 -11.97
N PHE A 225 19.90 13.43 -12.59
CA PHE A 225 18.62 13.99 -12.99
C PHE A 225 17.52 13.62 -11.99
N CYS A 226 16.62 14.55 -11.70
CA CYS A 226 15.32 14.27 -11.13
C CYS A 226 14.31 14.12 -12.28
N ALA A 227 13.67 12.97 -12.36
CA ALA A 227 12.73 12.60 -13.41
C ALA A 227 11.29 12.64 -12.90
N SER A 228 10.37 13.29 -13.63
CA SER A 228 8.92 13.24 -13.40
C SER A 228 8.23 12.56 -14.58
N PHE A 229 7.40 11.56 -14.31
CA PHE A 229 6.70 10.77 -15.34
C PHE A 229 5.21 11.07 -15.35
N TYR A 230 4.63 11.10 -16.56
CA TYR A 230 3.23 11.42 -16.82
C TYR A 230 2.63 10.39 -17.77
N ASN A 231 1.36 10.03 -17.58
CA ASN A 231 0.58 9.20 -18.50
C ASN A 231 -0.14 10.05 -19.57
N THR A 232 0.51 11.13 -19.99
CA THR A 232 0.11 11.98 -21.14
C THR A 232 1.37 12.32 -21.95
N LYS A 233 1.20 12.77 -23.19
CA LYS A 233 2.32 13.12 -24.09
C LYS A 233 2.83 14.54 -23.94
N ASP A 234 2.13 15.38 -23.19
CA ASP A 234 2.33 16.82 -23.14
C ASP A 234 2.79 17.32 -21.77
N LEU A 235 3.24 16.39 -20.89
CA LEU A 235 3.71 16.69 -19.53
C LEU A 235 2.63 17.34 -18.67
N THR A 236 1.38 16.95 -18.87
CA THR A 236 0.22 17.46 -18.11
C THR A 236 -0.41 16.37 -17.25
N GLY A 237 -1.33 16.78 -16.38
CA GLY A 237 -2.02 15.88 -15.47
C GLY A 237 -1.17 15.50 -14.26
N GLN A 238 -1.52 14.37 -13.65
CA GLN A 238 -0.88 13.89 -12.44
C GLN A 238 0.51 13.30 -12.73
N VAL A 239 1.51 13.68 -11.93
CA VAL A 239 2.80 12.99 -11.91
C VAL A 239 2.58 11.60 -11.31
N ILE A 240 2.91 10.57 -12.09
CA ILE A 240 2.70 9.16 -11.72
C ILE A 240 3.93 8.58 -11.01
N GLU A 241 5.11 9.11 -11.33
CA GLU A 241 6.36 8.72 -10.70
C GLU A 241 7.34 9.90 -10.62
N THR A 242 8.11 9.93 -9.54
CA THR A 242 9.36 10.69 -9.47
C THR A 242 10.52 9.80 -9.05
N ARG A 243 11.71 10.04 -9.60
CA ARG A 243 12.94 9.36 -9.14
C ARG A 243 14.19 10.11 -9.58
N TYR A 244 15.33 9.70 -9.04
CA TYR A 244 16.62 10.11 -9.59
C TYR A 244 17.09 9.13 -10.66
N ASP A 245 17.56 9.66 -11.78
CA ASP A 245 18.23 8.93 -12.85
C ASP A 245 19.67 9.45 -12.97
N ASP A 246 20.67 8.56 -12.96
CA ASP A 246 22.09 8.96 -13.08
C ASP A 246 22.42 9.43 -14.51
N ALA A 247 21.67 8.97 -15.50
CA ALA A 247 21.79 9.36 -16.89
C ALA A 247 20.45 9.20 -17.62
N ILE A 248 20.26 9.93 -18.72
CA ILE A 248 19.17 9.70 -19.66
C ILE A 248 19.69 8.74 -20.72
N ASN A 249 19.53 7.45 -20.52
CA ASN A 249 19.98 6.41 -21.45
C ASN A 249 19.01 5.22 -21.42
N PHE A 250 17.84 5.42 -22.02
CA PHE A 250 16.75 4.48 -21.99
C PHE A 250 16.37 3.99 -23.39
N ASP A 251 16.21 2.67 -23.51
CA ASP A 251 15.63 1.98 -24.66
C ASP A 251 14.62 0.96 -24.10
N TRP A 252 13.37 1.38 -24.04
CA TRP A 252 12.28 0.56 -23.49
C TRP A 252 11.67 -0.37 -24.54
N LYS A 253 12.10 -0.28 -25.81
CA LYS A 253 11.49 -0.99 -26.93
C LYS A 253 9.97 -0.74 -26.90
N ASN A 254 9.16 -1.77 -27.14
CA ASN A 254 7.69 -1.67 -27.11
C ASN A 254 7.11 -1.91 -25.69
N THR A 255 7.81 -1.49 -24.63
CA THR A 255 7.37 -1.72 -23.23
C THR A 255 7.34 -0.44 -22.42
N SER A 256 6.65 -0.49 -21.28
CA SER A 256 6.55 0.65 -20.36
C SER A 256 7.85 0.86 -19.57
N PRO A 257 8.21 2.12 -19.23
CA PRO A 257 9.33 2.40 -18.34
C PRO A 257 9.27 1.69 -16.99
N GLN A 258 8.06 1.43 -16.50
CA GLN A 258 7.79 0.64 -15.29
C GLN A 258 6.27 0.47 -15.10
N THR A 259 5.87 -0.52 -14.30
CA THR A 259 4.46 -0.71 -13.88
C THR A 259 3.83 0.61 -13.43
N GLY A 260 2.60 0.89 -13.89
CA GLY A 260 1.86 2.12 -13.59
C GLY A 260 2.05 3.25 -14.61
N ILE A 261 3.09 3.19 -15.43
CA ILE A 261 3.28 4.08 -16.58
C ILE A 261 2.78 3.35 -17.83
N ASN A 262 2.12 4.07 -18.73
CA ASN A 262 1.66 3.50 -19.99
C ASN A 262 2.85 3.06 -20.86
N ALA A 263 2.65 2.04 -21.71
CA ALA A 263 3.66 1.66 -22.71
C ALA A 263 3.79 2.71 -23.82
N ASP A 264 2.65 3.31 -24.20
CA ASP A 264 2.55 4.39 -25.17
C ASP A 264 1.83 5.59 -24.53
N ASN A 265 1.92 6.77 -25.14
CA ASN A 265 1.26 7.99 -24.67
C ASN A 265 1.70 8.41 -23.25
N PHE A 266 3.01 8.37 -23.00
CA PHE A 266 3.60 8.86 -21.76
C PHE A 266 4.65 9.94 -22.05
N SER A 267 5.03 10.70 -21.04
CA SER A 267 6.09 11.70 -21.14
C SER A 267 6.90 11.78 -19.86
N ILE A 268 8.12 12.29 -19.99
CA ILE A 268 9.08 12.41 -18.89
C ILE A 268 9.76 13.77 -18.96
N ARG A 269 9.91 14.42 -17.81
CA ARG A 269 10.75 15.61 -17.63
C ARG A 269 11.91 15.27 -16.70
N TRP A 270 13.14 15.47 -17.17
CA TRP A 270 14.36 15.38 -16.38
C TRP A 270 14.95 16.76 -16.11
N GLN A 271 15.43 16.99 -14.90
CA GLN A 271 16.17 18.20 -14.52
C GLN A 271 17.33 17.85 -13.60
N GLY A 272 18.51 18.38 -13.86
CA GLY A 272 19.69 18.17 -13.03
C GLY A 272 20.69 19.31 -13.16
N LYS A 273 21.62 19.39 -12.23
CA LYS A 273 22.77 20.31 -12.27
C LYS A 273 24.06 19.54 -12.40
N PHE A 274 24.90 19.92 -13.34
CA PHE A 274 26.16 19.22 -13.62
C PHE A 274 27.30 20.21 -13.69
N GLU A 275 28.46 19.80 -13.20
CA GLU A 275 29.67 20.61 -13.24
C GLU A 275 30.33 20.46 -14.61
N PHE A 276 30.69 21.60 -15.22
CA PHE A 276 31.41 21.65 -16.49
C PHE A 276 32.68 22.48 -16.32
N ALA A 277 33.73 22.09 -17.04
CA ALA A 277 34.85 22.98 -17.27
C ALA A 277 34.45 24.02 -18.32
N GLU A 278 35.11 25.17 -18.33
CA GLU A 278 34.91 26.14 -19.41
C GLU A 278 35.33 25.53 -20.75
N GLY A 279 34.48 25.65 -21.77
CA GLY A 279 34.80 25.21 -23.11
C GLY A 279 33.60 24.92 -24.01
N GLU A 280 33.91 24.46 -25.21
CA GLU A 280 32.94 24.01 -26.21
C GLU A 280 32.51 22.56 -25.93
N TYR A 281 31.20 22.35 -25.82
CA TYR A 281 30.58 21.04 -25.63
C TYR A 281 29.65 20.71 -26.78
N THR A 282 29.51 19.42 -27.07
CA THR A 282 28.50 18.90 -27.99
C THR A 282 27.52 18.02 -27.23
N PHE A 283 26.26 18.45 -27.15
CA PHE A 283 25.16 17.63 -26.65
C PHE A 283 24.59 16.78 -27.78
N MET A 284 24.31 15.52 -27.47
CA MET A 284 23.75 14.53 -28.37
C MET A 284 22.49 13.96 -27.71
N ALA A 285 21.38 13.94 -28.44
CA ALA A 285 20.13 13.32 -28.00
C ALA A 285 19.64 12.34 -29.07
N LYS A 286 19.08 11.21 -28.67
CA LYS A 286 18.35 10.28 -29.54
C LYS A 286 16.99 10.02 -28.94
N SER A 287 15.95 10.17 -29.76
CA SER A 287 14.57 10.07 -29.30
C SER A 287 13.66 9.40 -30.32
N ASP A 288 12.75 8.58 -29.79
CA ASP A 288 11.58 7.99 -30.45
C ASP A 288 10.47 8.06 -29.40
N ASP A 289 9.49 8.98 -29.44
CA ASP A 289 9.24 10.06 -30.40
C ASP A 289 9.96 11.39 -30.03
N GLY A 290 9.28 12.27 -29.28
CA GLY A 290 9.59 13.69 -29.20
C GLY A 290 10.58 14.02 -28.10
N PHE A 291 11.44 15.03 -28.35
CA PHE A 291 12.47 15.45 -27.40
C PHE A 291 12.67 16.95 -27.38
N ARG A 292 12.94 17.49 -26.20
CA ARG A 292 13.47 18.84 -26.04
C ARG A 292 14.62 18.85 -25.04
N LEU A 293 15.62 19.69 -25.30
CA LEU A 293 16.81 19.83 -24.47
C LEU A 293 17.10 21.30 -24.21
N TRP A 294 17.31 21.64 -22.94
CA TRP A 294 17.79 22.94 -22.50
C TRP A 294 19.06 22.82 -21.66
N VAL A 295 19.94 23.80 -21.83
CA VAL A 295 21.07 24.05 -20.92
C VAL A 295 20.97 25.50 -20.46
N ASP A 296 20.92 25.72 -19.14
CA ASP A 296 20.67 27.02 -18.49
C ASP A 296 19.47 27.81 -19.06
N GLY A 297 18.42 27.07 -19.44
CA GLY A 297 17.21 27.66 -20.02
C GLY A 297 17.32 27.98 -21.52
N GLN A 298 18.49 27.85 -22.15
CA GLN A 298 18.64 27.93 -23.60
C GLN A 298 18.17 26.62 -24.25
N LEU A 299 17.16 26.70 -25.13
CA LEU A 299 16.63 25.58 -25.89
C LEU A 299 17.59 25.18 -27.03
N LEU A 300 18.19 23.99 -26.93
CA LEU A 300 19.15 23.46 -27.92
C LEU A 300 18.48 22.54 -28.93
N VAL A 301 17.60 21.65 -28.47
CA VAL A 301 16.81 20.74 -29.30
C VAL A 301 15.34 21.04 -29.07
N ASP A 302 14.60 21.31 -30.15
CA ASP A 302 13.14 21.41 -30.12
C ASP A 302 12.54 20.48 -31.18
N ALA A 303 12.31 19.23 -30.78
CA ALA A 303 11.79 18.18 -31.62
C ALA A 303 10.55 17.53 -30.97
N TRP A 304 9.58 18.34 -30.58
CA TRP A 304 8.33 17.87 -29.98
C TRP A 304 7.32 17.43 -31.05
N LYS A 305 7.66 16.37 -31.79
CA LYS A 305 6.89 15.86 -32.93
C LYS A 305 6.99 14.34 -33.04
N LEU A 306 6.00 13.73 -33.68
CA LEU A 306 6.00 12.30 -33.99
C LEU A 306 7.11 11.99 -34.99
N GLN A 307 7.89 10.95 -34.71
CA GLN A 307 9.01 10.52 -35.54
C GLN A 307 9.56 9.19 -35.04
N SER A 308 10.14 8.40 -35.95
CA SER A 308 11.01 7.29 -35.56
C SER A 308 12.28 7.78 -34.86
N ALA A 309 12.98 6.86 -34.18
CA ALA A 309 14.28 7.08 -33.56
C ALA A 309 15.22 7.99 -34.36
N THR A 310 15.37 9.22 -33.88
CA THR A 310 16.13 10.30 -34.54
C THR A 310 17.18 10.87 -33.60
N SER A 311 18.39 11.11 -34.12
CA SER A 311 19.49 11.71 -33.38
C SER A 311 19.63 13.21 -33.67
N TYR A 312 19.91 13.99 -32.63
CA TYR A 312 20.21 15.42 -32.67
C TYR A 312 21.57 15.69 -32.05
N THR A 313 22.33 16.59 -32.66
CA THR A 313 23.65 17.01 -32.20
C THR A 313 23.68 18.53 -32.16
N LYS A 314 24.02 19.11 -31.00
CA LYS A 314 24.00 20.57 -30.78
C LYS A 314 25.27 21.02 -30.05
N PRO A 315 26.07 21.93 -30.64
CA PRO A 315 27.17 22.56 -29.94
C PRO A 315 26.68 23.65 -28.99
N ILE A 316 27.39 23.87 -27.89
CA ILE A 316 27.20 24.98 -26.96
C ILE A 316 28.52 25.27 -26.25
N PHE A 317 28.86 26.55 -26.10
CA PHE A 317 29.92 26.99 -25.20
C PHE A 317 29.37 27.10 -23.77
N LEU A 318 30.07 26.51 -22.80
CA LEU A 318 29.73 26.59 -21.38
C LEU A 318 30.86 27.28 -20.62
N THR A 319 30.51 28.14 -19.67
CA THR A 319 31.46 28.65 -18.67
C THR A 319 31.88 27.53 -17.72
N GLY A 320 32.95 27.75 -16.96
CA GLY A 320 33.26 26.83 -15.86
C GLY A 320 32.24 26.95 -14.73
N GLY A 321 31.76 25.83 -14.20
CA GLY A 321 30.87 25.82 -13.05
C GLY A 321 29.69 24.86 -13.17
N LEU A 322 28.67 25.12 -12.35
CA LEU A 322 27.46 24.32 -12.26
C LEU A 322 26.39 24.82 -13.25
N HIS A 323 26.03 23.99 -14.22
CA HIS A 323 25.03 24.28 -15.25
C HIS A 323 23.78 23.43 -15.08
N THR A 324 22.61 23.99 -15.35
CA THR A 324 21.34 23.26 -15.31
C THR A 324 21.06 22.61 -16.65
N VAL A 325 20.85 21.29 -16.66
CA VAL A 325 20.44 20.53 -17.84
C VAL A 325 19.01 20.05 -17.62
N LYS A 326 18.12 20.39 -18.56
CA LYS A 326 16.73 19.93 -18.58
C LYS A 326 16.45 19.21 -19.89
N ALA A 327 15.79 18.07 -19.80
CA ALA A 327 15.28 17.35 -20.96
C ALA A 327 13.79 17.03 -20.78
N GLU A 328 13.06 17.04 -21.88
CA GLU A 328 11.68 16.59 -21.94
C GLU A 328 11.56 15.56 -23.07
N TYR A 329 10.77 14.53 -22.84
CA TYR A 329 10.53 13.44 -23.77
C TYR A 329 9.06 13.05 -23.79
N TYR A 330 8.56 12.60 -24.93
CA TYR A 330 7.32 11.83 -24.97
C TYR A 330 7.40 10.65 -25.93
N GLU A 331 6.62 9.62 -25.60
CA GLU A 331 6.31 8.47 -26.45
C GLU A 331 4.85 8.52 -26.88
N ALA A 332 4.54 8.36 -28.16
CA ALA A 332 3.16 8.28 -28.63
C ALA A 332 2.68 6.89 -29.01
N SER A 333 3.53 6.09 -29.64
CA SER A 333 3.21 4.72 -30.04
C SER A 333 4.47 3.99 -30.51
N GLY A 334 4.64 2.75 -30.08
CA GLY A 334 5.63 1.84 -30.64
C GLY A 334 6.87 1.74 -29.77
N ALA A 335 8.05 1.94 -30.35
CA ALA A 335 9.31 1.73 -29.65
C ALA A 335 9.76 3.02 -28.96
N ALA A 336 9.89 2.98 -27.64
CA ALA A 336 10.26 4.13 -26.83
C ALA A 336 11.77 4.20 -26.59
N VAL A 337 12.41 5.26 -27.04
CA VAL A 337 13.85 5.53 -26.86
C VAL A 337 14.08 6.96 -26.40
N ALA A 338 14.81 7.13 -25.30
CA ALA A 338 15.25 8.44 -24.81
C ALA A 338 16.70 8.35 -24.33
N GLN A 339 17.63 8.89 -25.12
CA GLN A 339 19.06 8.89 -24.80
C GLN A 339 19.62 10.29 -24.94
N MET A 340 20.48 10.70 -24.02
CA MET A 340 21.18 11.97 -24.06
C MET A 340 22.58 11.82 -23.48
N SER A 341 23.53 12.48 -24.11
CA SER A 341 24.92 12.55 -23.65
C SER A 341 25.56 13.86 -24.08
N TRP A 342 26.71 14.18 -23.54
CA TRP A 342 27.52 15.32 -23.97
C TRP A 342 29.00 14.95 -23.96
N LYS A 343 29.79 15.68 -24.75
CA LYS A 343 31.24 15.56 -24.77
C LYS A 343 31.87 16.94 -24.90
N ALA A 344 32.98 17.16 -24.20
CA ALA A 344 33.84 18.31 -24.47
C ALA A 344 34.46 18.14 -25.87
N LEU A 345 34.51 19.22 -26.65
CA LEU A 345 35.33 19.26 -27.84
C LEU A 345 36.78 19.44 -27.37
N SER A 346 37.63 18.46 -27.68
CA SER A 346 39.06 18.60 -27.40
C SER A 346 39.56 19.84 -28.12
N THR A 347 40.10 20.81 -27.37
CA THR A 347 41.01 21.81 -27.94
C THR A 347 42.18 21.05 -28.57
N GLN A 348 42.32 21.15 -29.90
CA GLN A 348 43.50 20.67 -30.61
C GLN A 348 44.75 21.42 -30.17
#